data_AF-A0A2T1CXA1-F1
#
_entry.id   AF-A0A2T1CXA1-F1
#
_cell.length_a   1.000
_cell.length_b   1.000
_cell.length_c   1.000
_cell.angle_alpha   90.00
_cell.angle_beta   90.00
_cell.angle_gamma   90.00
#
_symmetry.space_group_name_H-M   'P 1'
#
loop_
_entity.id
_entity.type
_entity.pdbx_description
1 polymer ?
#
loop_
_entity_poly.entity_id
_entity_poly.type
_entity_poly.pdbx_seq_one_letter_code
_entity_poly.pdbx_strand_id
1 'polypeptide(L)' 'MSSENIEICPVCQVQIKNDREVIFSSGKPGDRTRLWARVCQYVAGKRDGCINQDVDKISAIQPTDSYQPVTFKQE' A
#
# COMPACT_ATOMS: atom_id res chain seq x y z
N MET A 1 10.54 23.98 11.09
CA MET A 1 9.43 23.36 10.34
C MET A 1 10.03 22.24 9.50
N SER A 2 9.99 21.00 9.99
CA SER A 2 10.35 19.83 9.17
C SER A 2 9.27 19.68 8.10
N SER A 3 9.62 19.92 6.84
CA SER A 3 8.68 19.74 5.73
C SER A 3 8.49 18.24 5.52
N GLU A 4 7.26 17.74 5.68
CA GLU A 4 6.96 16.35 5.34
C GLU A 4 7.03 16.18 3.82
N ASN A 5 7.79 15.18 3.35
CA ASN A 5 7.75 14.78 1.95
C ASN A 5 6.57 13.82 1.76
N ILE A 6 5.58 14.22 0.97
CA ILE A 6 4.37 13.44 0.73
C ILE A 6 4.28 13.09 -0.76
N GLU A 7 4.31 11.79 -1.06
CA GLU A 7 4.09 11.26 -2.38
C GLU A 7 2.68 10.66 -2.46
N ILE A 8 1.92 10.99 -3.50
CA ILE A 8 0.56 10.47 -3.70
C ILE A 8 0.57 9.55 -4.91
N CYS A 9 0.12 8.31 -4.74
CA CYS A 9 0.04 7.37 -5.85
C CYS A 9 -1.07 7.78 -6.82
N PRO A 10 -0.80 8.00 -8.12
CA PRO A 10 -1.83 8.38 -9.08
C PRO A 10 -2.83 7.25 -9.33
N VAL A 11 -2.45 5.99 -9.08
CA VAL A 11 -3.29 4.81 -9.32
C VAL A 11 -4.25 4.53 -8.16
N CYS A 12 -3.73 4.48 -6.93
CA CYS A 12 -4.51 4.07 -5.75
C CYS A 12 -4.80 5.21 -4.76
N GLN A 13 -4.30 6.41 -5.01
CA GLN A 13 -4.48 7.61 -4.18
C GLN A 13 -3.97 7.48 -2.73
N VAL A 14 -3.24 6.41 -2.43
CA VAL A 14 -2.55 6.22 -1.15
C VAL A 14 -1.36 7.19 -1.05
N GLN A 15 -1.15 7.75 0.13
CA GLN A 15 -0.05 8.67 0.40
C GLN A 15 1.11 7.95 1.08
N ILE A 16 2.34 8.30 0.72
CA ILE A 16 3.56 7.85 1.38
C ILE A 16 4.25 9.09 1.97
N LYS A 17 4.41 9.12 3.29
CA LYS A 17 5.05 10.19 4.02
C LYS A 17 6.48 9.80 4.40
N ASN A 18 7.43 10.70 4.08
CA ASN A 18 8.84 10.57 4.41
C ASN A 18 9.40 9.18 4.03
N ASP A 19 8.97 8.65 2.89
CA ASP A 19 9.36 7.33 2.35
C ASP A 19 9.08 6.12 3.26
N ARG A 20 8.27 6.28 4.33
CA ARG A 20 8.06 5.24 5.34
C ARG A 20 6.60 4.99 5.69
N GLU A 21 5.89 6.03 6.13
CA GLU A 21 4.52 5.89 6.62
C GLU A 21 3.54 5.92 5.46
N VAL A 22 2.61 4.98 5.41
CA VAL A 22 1.58 4.87 4.38
C VAL A 22 0.21 5.22 4.93
N ILE A 23 -0.45 6.20 4.33
CA ILE A 23 -1.80 6.66 4.68
C ILE A 23 -2.79 6.13 3.64
N PHE A 24 -3.60 5.14 4.05
CA PHE A 24 -4.71 4.62 3.25
C PHE A 24 -5.93 5.53 3.33
N SER A 25 -6.83 5.44 2.35
CA SER A 25 -8.12 6.18 2.35
C SER A 25 -9.05 5.76 3.49
N SER A 26 -8.86 4.56 4.04
CA SER A 26 -9.63 4.05 5.18
C SER A 26 -8.77 3.14 6.05
N GLY A 27 -9.06 3.13 7.35
CA GLY A 27 -8.38 2.29 8.33
C GLY A 27 -7.10 2.92 8.89
N LYS A 28 -6.29 2.11 9.56
CA LYS A 28 -5.04 2.57 10.19
C LYS A 28 -3.94 2.80 9.14
N PRO A 29 -3.02 3.76 9.38
CA PRO A 29 -1.77 3.82 8.65
C PRO A 29 -1.04 2.48 8.63
N GLY A 30 -0.19 2.29 7.62
CA GLY A 30 0.67 1.12 7.48
C GLY A 30 2.01 1.48 6.89
N ASP A 31 2.60 0.49 6.24
CA ASP A 31 3.91 0.59 5.59
C ASP A 31 3.82 0.20 4.11
N ARG A 32 4.97 0.26 3.43
CA ARG A 32 5.10 -0.08 2.02
C ARG A 32 4.82 -1.55 1.74
N THR A 33 5.09 -2.45 2.69
CA THR A 33 4.75 -3.88 2.58
C THR A 33 3.24 -4.09 2.53
N ARG A 34 2.49 -3.45 3.43
CA ARG A 34 1.03 -3.50 3.44
C ARG A 34 0.42 -2.86 2.20
N LEU A 35 0.99 -1.76 1.71
CA LEU A 35 0.54 -1.12 0.47
C LEU A 35 0.72 -2.07 -0.73
N TRP A 36 1.87 -2.73 -0.81
CA TRP A 36 2.14 -3.72 -1.84
C TRP A 36 1.14 -4.86 -1.79
N ALA A 37 0.98 -5.49 -0.62
CA ALA A 37 0.08 -6.63 -0.42
C ALA A 37 -1.39 -6.31 -0.71
N ARG A 38 -1.84 -5.07 -0.51
CA ARG A 38 -3.25 -4.70 -0.70
C ARG A 38 -3.59 -4.25 -2.11
N VAL A 39 -2.69 -3.51 -2.76
CA VAL A 39 -3.05 -2.81 -4.01
C VAL A 39 -1.94 -2.86 -5.05
N CYS A 40 -0.72 -2.44 -4.70
CA CYS A 40 0.28 -2.14 -5.72
C CYS A 40 0.80 -3.37 -6.46
N GLN A 41 0.76 -4.56 -5.84
CA GLN A 41 1.10 -5.81 -6.52
C GLN A 41 0.21 -6.12 -7.74
N TYR A 42 -1.05 -5.66 -7.76
CA TYR A 42 -2.02 -5.98 -8.82
C TYR A 42 -1.96 -5.04 -10.04
N VAL A 43 -1.16 -3.97 -9.92
CA VAL A 43 -0.98 -2.94 -10.96
C VAL A 43 0.47 -2.71 -11.33
N ALA A 44 1.41 -3.41 -10.69
CA ALA A 44 2.82 -3.42 -11.06
C ALA A 44 2.98 -3.87 -12.52
N GLY A 45 3.82 -3.17 -13.30
CA GLY A 45 4.06 -3.47 -14.72
C GLY A 45 3.05 -2.91 -15.72
N LYS A 46 2.05 -2.11 -15.30
CA LYS A 46 1.13 -1.40 -16.21
C LYS A 46 1.67 0.00 -16.55
N ARG A 47 1.22 0.54 -17.70
CA ARG A 47 1.74 1.78 -18.33
C ARG A 47 1.71 3.03 -17.42
N ASP A 48 0.89 3.01 -16.36
CA ASP A 48 0.77 4.05 -15.34
C ASP A 48 0.94 3.51 -13.89
N GLY A 49 1.71 2.43 -13.70
CA GLY A 49 1.73 1.62 -12.47
C GLY A 49 1.90 2.35 -11.12
N CYS A 50 1.63 1.65 -10.01
CA CYS A 50 1.71 2.23 -8.66
C CYS A 50 3.12 2.73 -8.29
N ILE A 51 3.25 3.79 -7.48
CA ILE A 51 4.54 4.34 -7.01
C ILE A 51 5.30 3.40 -6.06
N ASN A 52 4.61 2.44 -5.45
CA ASN A 52 5.19 1.48 -4.52
C ASN A 52 5.59 0.20 -5.26
N GLN A 53 6.73 0.24 -5.97
CA GLN A 53 7.29 -0.89 -6.73
C GLN A 53 8.74 -1.24 -6.35
N ASP A 54 9.35 -0.46 -5.46
CA ASP A 54 10.72 -0.69 -5.00
C ASP A 54 10.78 -1.90 -4.06
N VAL A 55 11.39 -2.99 -4.55
CA VAL A 55 11.51 -4.26 -3.82
C VAL A 55 12.36 -4.11 -2.57
N ASP A 56 13.35 -3.22 -2.55
CA ASP A 56 14.22 -3.01 -1.39
C ASP A 56 13.48 -2.33 -0.24
N LYS A 57 12.34 -1.71 -0.53
CA LYS A 57 11.45 -1.06 0.45
C LYS A 57 10.28 -1.94 0.88
N ILE A 58 10.14 -3.13 0.32
CA ILE A 58 9.06 -4.07 0.61
C ILE A 58 9.64 -5.26 1.37
N SER A 59 9.18 -5.45 2.61
CA SER A 59 9.58 -6.59 3.43
C SER A 59 8.76 -7.85 3.08
N ALA A 60 9.10 -8.98 3.70
CA ALA A 60 8.33 -10.21 3.56
C ALA A 60 6.88 -10.02 4.04
N ILE A 61 5.92 -10.24 3.14
CA ILE A 61 4.48 -10.09 3.39
C ILE A 61 4.05 -11.04 4.50
N GLN A 62 3.36 -10.51 5.51
CA GLN A 62 2.73 -11.28 6.57
C GLN A 62 1.23 -11.47 6.29
N PRO A 63 0.57 -12.49 6.88
CA PRO A 63 -0.88 -12.69 6.74
C PRO A 63 -1.73 -11.47 7.17
N THR A 64 -1.18 -10.61 8.04
CA THR A 64 -1.82 -9.39 8.55
C THR A 64 -1.73 -8.20 7.60
N ASP A 65 -0.92 -8.28 6.54
CA ASP A 65 -0.77 -7.20 5.55
C ASP A 65 -1.89 -7.23 4.51
N SER A 66 -2.30 -8.43 4.11
CA SER A 66 -3.36 -8.67 3.13
C SER A 66 -4.75 -8.50 3.76
N TYR A 67 -5.76 -8.24 2.93
CA TYR A 67 -7.14 -8.36 3.37
C TYR A 67 -7.48 -9.83 3.61
N GLN A 68 -8.09 -10.12 4.75
CA GLN A 68 -8.62 -11.45 5.04
C GLN A 68 -9.89 -11.66 4.19
N PRO A 69 -10.02 -12.78 3.47
CA PRO A 69 -11.23 -13.06 2.70
C PRO A 69 -12.43 -13.17 3.65
N VAL A 70 -13.46 -12.36 3.40
CA VAL A 70 -14.72 -12.45 4.15
C VAL A 70 -15.48 -13.65 3.59
N THR A 71 -15.71 -14.68 4.41
CA THR A 71 -16.52 -15.83 4.02
C THR A 71 -17.96 -15.58 4.46
N PHE A 72 -18.87 -15.40 3.51
CA PHE A 72 -20.30 -15.35 3.80
C PHE A 72 -20.80 -16.80 3.94
N LYS A 73 -21.26 -17.19 5.13
CA LYS A 73 -22.01 -18.44 5.28
C LYS A 73 -23.40 -18.21 4.70
N GLN A 74 -23.76 -18.98 3.68
CA GLN A 74 -25.14 -19.05 3.21
C GLN A 74 -25.92 -19.90 4.23
N GLU A 75 -26.92 -19.30 4.87
CA GLU A 75 -27.91 -19.98 5.70
C GLU A 75 -28.95 -20.69 4.83
#